data_AF-A0A2H9RHI9-F1
#
_entry.id   AF-A0A2H9RHI9-F1
#
_cell.length_a   1.000
_cell.length_b   1.000
_cell.length_c   1.000
_cell.angle_alpha   90.00
_cell.angle_beta   90.00
_cell.angle_gamma   90.00
#
_symmetry.space_group_name_H-M   'P 1'
#
loop_
_entity.id
_entity.type
_entity.pdbx_description
1 polymer ?
#
loop_
_entity_poly.entity_id
_entity_poly.type
_entity_poly.pdbx_seq_one_letter_code
_entity_poly.pdbx_strand_id
1 'polypeptide(L)'
;MIDLDLKEFSSSMQQEQLSQRKSQRKSCLLIFEKKHKSAIDDISKNLNVLYLLHGSSHCGKTTILRDLFEKVKVDHLESVFLNGNRISTPKIFLDGIGGRNKEKGRDEIERTLRGFKDRKLLFIDDFDKMLDILGEDFTAFLRATIQKIRIGVVVTVTTQSDEFKKTIINYKAPFYRFFMPIKIEYGLEDIKFLMEKSGKNLTEKDREKIVDLSGDNIEIIEMLIKNYENLDKDISRSINRAIEKQPSVVEMFMLINNLTKQQKGIVETLCKIIIEKEYNKEGASIKDIAKETLLDPQVVRTQVNRLKEKNIIEKKENRLFFPNLLILENERIKLKEEHTYR
;
A
#
# COMPACT_ATOMS: atom_id res chain seq x y z
N MET A 1 43.70 -14.31 13.08
CA MET A 1 43.68 -12.84 13.24
C MET A 1 42.83 -12.13 12.19
N ILE A 2 42.64 -12.69 10.98
CA ILE A 2 41.85 -12.08 9.89
C ILE A 2 40.31 -12.25 10.05
N ASP A 3 39.85 -13.24 10.82
CA ASP A 3 38.41 -13.53 11.03
C ASP A 3 37.68 -12.60 12.02
N LEU A 4 38.42 -11.88 12.89
CA LEU A 4 37.83 -10.92 13.83
C LEU A 4 37.50 -9.58 13.14
N ASP A 5 38.36 -9.13 12.22
CA ASP A 5 38.16 -7.87 11.49
C ASP A 5 36.99 -7.94 10.50
N LEU A 6 36.72 -9.09 9.87
CA LEU A 6 35.56 -9.26 8.96
C LEU A 6 34.20 -9.26 9.68
N LYS A 7 34.16 -9.72 10.93
CA LYS A 7 32.94 -9.64 11.77
C LYS A 7 32.68 -8.22 12.24
N GLU A 8 33.72 -7.45 12.60
CA GLU A 8 33.57 -6.04 12.95
C GLU A 8 33.21 -5.18 11.72
N PHE A 9 33.78 -5.47 10.54
CA PHE A 9 33.46 -4.77 9.29
C PHE A 9 32.03 -5.06 8.78
N SER A 10 31.55 -6.31 8.88
CA SER A 10 30.17 -6.64 8.52
C SER A 10 29.14 -6.07 9.51
N SER A 11 29.48 -5.99 10.79
CA SER A 11 28.62 -5.39 11.82
C SER A 11 28.53 -3.86 11.73
N SER A 12 29.63 -3.18 11.36
CA SER A 12 29.66 -1.73 11.14
C SER A 12 28.98 -1.33 9.84
N MET A 13 29.08 -2.12 8.75
CA MET A 13 28.27 -1.90 7.54
C MET A 13 26.77 -2.13 7.77
N GLN A 14 26.38 -3.13 8.58
CA GLN A 14 24.98 -3.34 8.97
C GLN A 14 24.48 -2.22 9.90
N GLN A 15 25.31 -1.72 10.82
CA GLN A 15 25.00 -0.57 11.67
C GLN A 15 24.99 0.75 10.89
N GLU A 16 25.82 0.93 9.86
CA GLU A 16 25.76 2.08 8.96
C GLU A 16 24.50 2.03 8.09
N GLN A 17 24.11 0.87 7.55
CA GLN A 17 22.84 0.70 6.84
C GLN A 17 21.61 0.89 7.75
N LEU A 18 21.71 0.51 9.04
CA LEU A 18 20.67 0.77 10.05
C LEU A 18 20.67 2.23 10.55
N SER A 19 21.83 2.91 10.58
CA SER A 19 21.94 4.31 11.00
C SER A 19 21.56 5.29 9.88
N GLN A 20 21.85 4.95 8.62
CA GLN A 20 21.36 5.68 7.45
C GLN A 20 19.85 5.46 7.24
N ARG A 21 19.28 4.32 7.69
CA ARG A 21 17.82 4.14 7.81
C ARG A 21 17.20 4.90 8.98
N LYS A 22 17.98 5.31 9.99
CA LYS A 22 17.50 6.04 11.18
C LYS A 22 17.37 7.56 11.00
N SER A 23 17.94 8.18 9.96
CA SER A 23 17.91 9.66 9.82
C SER A 23 16.82 10.23 8.90
N GLN A 24 16.03 9.39 8.22
CA GLN A 24 14.81 9.81 7.52
C GLN A 24 13.61 9.01 8.04
N ARG A 25 12.84 9.60 8.96
CA ARG A 25 11.48 9.08 9.23
C ARG A 25 10.71 9.12 7.91
N LYS A 26 10.30 7.96 7.39
CA LYS A 26 9.48 7.88 6.18
C LYS A 26 8.24 8.77 6.32
N SER A 27 7.82 9.43 5.25
CA SER A 27 6.77 10.45 5.28
C SER A 27 5.44 9.91 5.83
N CYS A 28 5.12 8.64 5.55
CA CYS A 28 3.94 7.97 6.11
C CYS A 28 3.95 7.95 7.65
N LEU A 29 5.11 7.73 8.28
CA LEU A 29 5.23 7.71 9.73
C LEU A 29 5.01 9.10 10.32
N LEU A 30 5.59 10.13 9.71
CA LEU A 30 5.42 11.51 10.15
C LEU A 30 3.95 11.94 10.12
N ILE A 31 3.24 11.60 9.04
CA ILE A 31 1.81 11.90 8.89
C ILE A 31 0.98 11.07 9.88
N PHE A 32 1.28 9.77 10.03
CA PHE A 32 0.56 8.89 10.93
C PHE A 32 0.71 9.35 12.39
N GLU A 33 1.92 9.71 12.82
CA GLU A 33 2.18 10.29 14.15
C GLU A 33 1.39 11.57 14.40
N LYS A 34 1.30 12.45 13.39
CA LYS A 34 0.55 13.70 13.47
C LYS A 34 -0.95 13.45 13.62
N LYS A 35 -1.52 12.54 12.83
CA LYS A 35 -2.97 12.29 12.77
C LYS A 35 -3.50 11.36 13.85
N HIS A 36 -2.71 10.36 14.25
CA HIS A 36 -3.20 9.21 15.03
C HIS A 36 -2.45 9.02 16.34
N LYS A 37 -1.99 10.12 16.96
CA LYS A 37 -1.28 10.09 18.24
C LYS A 37 -2.01 9.28 19.32
N SER A 38 -3.33 9.44 19.44
CA SER A 38 -4.14 8.70 20.43
C SER A 38 -4.12 7.19 20.21
N ALA A 39 -4.19 6.73 18.96
CA ALA A 39 -4.10 5.31 18.64
C ALA A 39 -2.70 4.75 18.89
N ILE A 40 -1.64 5.52 18.59
CA ILE A 40 -0.26 5.14 18.91
C ILE A 40 -0.08 5.00 20.42
N ASP A 41 -0.60 5.96 21.19
CA ASP A 41 -0.54 5.93 22.66
C ASP A 41 -1.32 4.74 23.23
N ASP A 42 -2.50 4.41 22.69
CA ASP A 42 -3.27 3.22 23.12
C ASP A 42 -2.53 1.92 22.77
N ILE A 43 -2.10 1.74 21.52
CA ILE A 43 -1.36 0.53 21.08
C ILE A 43 -0.07 0.32 21.88
N SER A 44 0.64 1.39 22.22
CA SER A 44 1.91 1.29 22.96
C SER A 44 1.74 1.00 24.45
N LYS A 45 0.57 1.25 25.05
CA LYS A 45 0.34 1.14 26.50
C LYS A 45 -0.67 0.07 26.89
N ASN A 46 -1.51 -0.38 25.95
CA ASN A 46 -2.62 -1.29 26.22
C ASN A 46 -2.44 -2.61 25.45
N LEU A 47 -2.43 -3.72 26.19
CA LEU A 47 -2.23 -5.07 25.66
C LEU A 47 -3.51 -5.70 25.10
N ASN A 48 -4.66 -5.03 25.26
CA ASN A 48 -5.99 -5.50 24.86
C ASN A 48 -6.60 -4.61 23.76
N VAL A 49 -5.76 -4.14 22.82
CA VAL A 49 -6.19 -3.30 21.70
C VAL A 49 -6.58 -4.10 20.47
N LEU A 50 -7.54 -3.62 19.69
CA LEU A 50 -7.96 -4.24 18.43
C LEU A 50 -8.00 -3.19 17.34
N TYR A 51 -6.93 -3.09 16.54
CA TYR A 51 -6.81 -2.07 15.49
C TYR A 51 -6.64 -2.69 14.10
N LEU A 52 -7.27 -2.06 13.11
CA LEU A 52 -7.18 -2.41 11.70
C LEU A 52 -6.71 -1.20 10.90
N LEU A 53 -5.46 -1.23 10.43
CA LEU A 53 -4.92 -0.25 9.50
C LEU A 53 -5.33 -0.62 8.08
N HIS A 54 -6.12 0.22 7.42
CA HIS A 54 -6.61 -0.06 6.07
C HIS A 54 -6.37 1.11 5.12
N GLY A 55 -6.15 0.81 3.85
CA GLY A 55 -5.88 1.80 2.81
C GLY A 55 -5.51 1.13 1.49
N SER A 56 -5.26 1.93 0.46
CA SER A 56 -4.84 1.44 -0.87
C SER A 56 -3.47 0.75 -0.82
N SER A 57 -3.11 0.05 -1.90
CA SER A 57 -1.76 -0.49 -2.05
C SER A 57 -0.72 0.63 -2.01
N HIS A 58 0.45 0.36 -1.43
CA HIS A 58 1.57 1.32 -1.33
C HIS A 58 1.31 2.58 -0.49
N CYS A 59 0.24 2.66 0.30
CA CYS A 59 0.03 3.79 1.21
C CYS A 59 0.86 3.74 2.51
N GLY A 60 1.79 2.79 2.66
CA GLY A 60 2.71 2.74 3.81
C GLY A 60 2.22 1.94 5.03
N LYS A 61 1.08 1.23 4.95
CA LYS A 61 0.53 0.39 6.04
C LYS A 61 1.55 -0.51 6.72
N THR A 62 2.29 -1.31 5.93
CA THR A 62 3.34 -2.21 6.44
C THR A 62 4.44 -1.47 7.20
N THR A 63 4.83 -0.27 6.71
CA THR A 63 5.84 0.55 7.40
C THR A 63 5.29 1.04 8.74
N ILE A 64 4.05 1.53 8.77
CA ILE A 64 3.39 1.99 9.99
C ILE A 64 3.23 0.83 10.99
N LEU A 65 2.77 -0.34 10.54
CA LEU A 65 2.60 -1.51 11.40
C LEU A 65 3.93 -1.95 12.04
N ARG A 66 5.04 -1.91 11.27
CA ARG A 66 6.38 -2.23 11.77
C ARG A 66 6.89 -1.21 12.78
N ASP A 67 6.68 0.09 12.52
CA ASP A 67 7.05 1.15 13.47
C ASP A 67 6.25 1.04 14.78
N LEU A 68 4.95 0.72 14.70
CA LEU A 68 4.14 0.42 15.89
C LEU A 68 4.71 -0.78 16.65
N PHE A 69 5.03 -1.88 15.96
CA PHE A 69 5.63 -3.06 16.55
C PHE A 69 6.95 -2.75 17.29
N GLU A 70 7.82 -1.92 16.71
CA GLU A 70 9.09 -1.50 17.33
C GLU A 70 8.90 -0.54 18.52
N LYS A 71 7.81 0.25 18.53
CA LYS A 71 7.50 1.20 19.60
C LYS A 71 6.83 0.57 20.82
N VAL A 72 6.28 -0.63 20.72
CA VAL A 72 5.73 -1.36 21.86
C VAL A 72 6.88 -1.71 22.81
N LYS A 73 7.05 -0.88 23.84
CA LYS A 73 7.99 -1.06 24.95
C LYS A 73 7.19 -1.49 26.17
N VAL A 74 6.74 -2.74 26.16
CA VAL A 74 6.16 -3.34 27.36
C VAL A 74 7.29 -4.07 28.04
N ASP A 75 7.66 -3.61 29.23
CA ASP A 75 8.68 -4.23 30.06
C ASP A 75 8.39 -5.74 30.13
N HIS A 76 9.31 -6.51 29.54
CA HIS A 76 9.40 -7.98 29.56
C HIS A 76 8.75 -8.85 28.46
N LEU A 77 8.13 -8.38 27.36
CA LEU A 77 7.55 -9.34 26.39
C LEU A 77 7.69 -9.01 24.89
N GLU A 78 8.21 -10.00 24.15
CA GLU A 78 8.29 -10.07 22.69
C GLU A 78 6.88 -10.09 22.07
N SER A 79 6.42 -8.96 21.55
CA SER A 79 5.31 -8.94 20.59
C SER A 79 5.66 -9.82 19.39
N VAL A 80 4.65 -10.33 18.68
CA VAL A 80 4.87 -11.15 17.49
C VAL A 80 4.44 -10.39 16.25
N PHE A 81 5.28 -10.41 15.21
CA PHE A 81 4.97 -9.85 13.90
C PHE A 81 4.86 -10.95 12.85
N LEU A 82 3.70 -11.07 12.23
CA LEU A 82 3.41 -12.01 11.16
C LEU A 82 3.26 -11.29 9.82
N ASN A 83 3.78 -11.92 8.77
CA ASN A 83 3.47 -11.55 7.40
C ASN A 83 2.39 -12.50 6.86
N GLY A 84 1.16 -12.01 6.77
CA GLY A 84 -0.02 -12.77 6.35
C GLY A 84 0.12 -13.40 4.97
N ASN A 85 0.81 -12.73 4.02
CA ASN A 85 1.08 -13.32 2.69
C ASN A 85 1.90 -14.60 2.73
N ARG A 86 2.65 -14.83 3.82
CA ARG A 86 3.49 -16.03 3.98
C ARG A 86 2.78 -17.16 4.72
N ILE A 87 1.58 -16.91 5.23
CA ILE A 87 0.83 -17.88 6.03
C ILE A 87 -0.18 -18.57 5.14
N SER A 88 0.20 -19.75 4.64
CA SER A 88 -0.66 -20.56 3.76
C SER A 88 -1.38 -21.71 4.46
N THR A 89 -1.02 -22.01 5.72
CA THR A 89 -1.67 -23.09 6.50
C THR A 89 -1.76 -22.73 7.98
N PRO A 90 -2.70 -23.32 8.74
CA PRO A 90 -2.77 -23.15 10.19
C PRO A 90 -1.47 -23.55 10.92
N LYS A 91 -0.70 -24.49 10.36
CA LYS A 91 0.60 -24.87 10.89
C LYS A 91 1.62 -23.74 10.78
N ILE A 92 1.70 -23.07 9.62
CA ILE A 92 2.60 -21.92 9.45
C ILE A 92 2.19 -20.76 10.37
N PHE A 93 0.88 -20.58 10.58
CA PHE A 93 0.39 -19.63 11.59
C PHE A 93 0.88 -20.00 13.00
N LEU A 94 0.72 -21.26 13.41
CA LEU A 94 1.17 -21.77 14.71
C LEU A 94 2.67 -21.56 14.91
N ASP A 95 3.49 -21.95 13.91
CA ASP A 95 4.93 -21.79 13.95
C ASP A 95 5.29 -20.29 14.05
N GLY A 96 4.57 -19.42 13.32
CA GLY A 96 4.77 -17.97 13.35
C GLY A 96 4.48 -17.32 14.70
N ILE A 97 3.49 -17.82 15.46
CA ILE A 97 3.20 -17.34 16.82
C ILE A 97 4.09 -17.98 17.90
N GLY A 98 5.09 -18.78 17.51
CA GLY A 98 6.05 -19.41 18.42
C GLY A 98 5.56 -20.72 19.05
N GLY A 99 4.51 -21.33 18.50
CA GLY A 99 4.00 -22.62 18.95
C GLY A 99 4.98 -23.76 18.67
N ARG A 100 4.84 -24.86 19.41
CA ARG A 100 5.65 -26.08 19.18
C ARG A 100 4.71 -27.18 18.69
N ASN A 101 5.13 -27.96 17.69
CA ASN A 101 4.35 -29.09 17.17
C ASN A 101 4.35 -30.27 18.15
N LYS A 102 3.72 -30.11 19.31
CA LYS A 102 3.55 -31.18 20.33
C LYS A 102 2.15 -31.79 20.30
N GLU A 103 1.13 -31.03 19.91
CA GLU A 103 -0.25 -31.50 19.79
C GLU A 103 -0.83 -31.27 18.39
N LYS A 104 -1.94 -31.95 18.08
CA LYS A 104 -2.60 -31.87 16.78
C LYS A 104 -3.64 -30.74 16.76
N GLY A 105 -3.55 -29.85 15.77
CA GLY A 105 -4.67 -29.01 15.33
C GLY A 105 -4.83 -27.66 16.06
N ARG A 106 -6.09 -27.21 16.17
CA ARG A 106 -6.47 -25.87 16.65
C ARG A 106 -6.21 -25.65 18.15
N ASP A 107 -6.20 -26.72 18.94
CA ASP A 107 -5.99 -26.64 20.40
C ASP A 107 -4.59 -26.10 20.75
N GLU A 108 -3.57 -26.47 19.97
CA GLU A 108 -2.21 -25.95 20.16
C GLU A 108 -2.10 -24.46 19.82
N ILE A 109 -2.88 -23.99 18.83
CA ILE A 109 -2.97 -22.56 18.50
C ILE A 109 -3.64 -21.81 19.65
N GLU A 110 -4.78 -22.30 20.17
CA GLU A 110 -5.44 -21.69 21.32
C GLU A 110 -4.50 -21.65 22.53
N ARG A 111 -3.82 -22.76 22.84
CA ARG A 111 -2.85 -22.84 23.95
C ARG A 111 -1.72 -21.83 23.79
N THR A 112 -1.14 -21.72 22.59
CA THR A 112 -0.06 -20.77 22.32
C THR A 112 -0.55 -19.33 22.49
N LEU A 113 -1.74 -19.00 21.97
CA LEU A 113 -2.34 -17.69 22.10
C LEU A 113 -2.73 -17.35 23.55
N ARG A 114 -3.02 -18.34 24.42
CA ARG A 114 -3.22 -18.07 25.86
C ARG A 114 -1.98 -17.47 26.51
N GLY A 115 -0.79 -17.78 26.02
CA GLY A 115 0.47 -17.17 26.45
C GLY A 115 0.60 -15.69 26.12
N PHE A 116 -0.27 -15.15 25.26
CA PHE A 116 -0.27 -13.74 24.86
C PHE A 116 -1.11 -12.87 25.79
N LYS A 117 -2.06 -13.46 26.52
CA LYS A 117 -2.98 -12.73 27.39
C LYS A 117 -2.22 -11.82 28.36
N ASP A 118 -2.56 -10.54 28.35
CA ASP A 118 -1.96 -9.49 29.19
C ASP A 118 -0.43 -9.43 29.09
N ARG A 119 0.13 -9.93 27.99
CA ARG A 119 1.58 -10.11 27.82
C ARG A 119 2.11 -9.68 26.46
N LYS A 120 1.44 -10.04 25.37
CA LYS A 120 1.94 -9.84 24.01
C LYS A 120 0.87 -9.22 23.14
N LEU A 121 1.30 -8.39 22.19
CA LEU A 121 0.49 -8.00 21.05
C LEU A 121 0.83 -8.86 19.84
N LEU A 122 -0.19 -9.15 19.04
CA LEU A 122 -0.06 -9.83 17.76
C LEU A 122 -0.22 -8.83 16.62
N PHE A 123 0.85 -8.64 15.85
CA PHE A 123 0.85 -7.81 14.65
C PHE A 123 0.76 -8.70 13.41
N ILE A 124 -0.18 -8.43 12.50
CA ILE A 124 -0.32 -9.21 11.26
C ILE A 124 -0.46 -8.28 10.07
N ASP A 125 0.56 -8.26 9.22
CA ASP A 125 0.51 -7.57 7.94
C ASP A 125 -0.29 -8.41 6.92
N ASP A 126 -1.04 -7.78 6.01
CA ASP A 126 -1.83 -8.47 4.97
C ASP A 126 -2.80 -9.53 5.56
N PHE A 127 -3.55 -9.13 6.58
CA PHE A 127 -4.42 -10.01 7.35
C PHE A 127 -5.60 -10.56 6.52
N ASP A 128 -6.18 -9.74 5.64
CA ASP A 128 -7.25 -10.12 4.71
C ASP A 128 -6.85 -11.30 3.83
N LYS A 129 -5.64 -11.28 3.28
CA LYS A 129 -5.11 -12.36 2.44
C LYS A 129 -4.85 -13.64 3.24
N MET A 130 -4.31 -13.52 4.45
CA MET A 130 -4.14 -14.67 5.35
C MET A 130 -5.49 -15.35 5.62
N LEU A 131 -6.52 -14.57 5.98
CA LEU A 131 -7.85 -15.11 6.27
C LEU A 131 -8.47 -15.77 5.03
N ASP A 132 -8.31 -15.16 3.86
CA ASP A 132 -8.83 -15.71 2.61
C ASP A 132 -8.24 -17.09 2.29
N ILE A 133 -6.92 -17.24 2.49
CA ILE A 133 -6.19 -18.50 2.26
C ILE A 133 -6.56 -19.56 3.31
N LEU A 134 -6.62 -19.19 4.60
CA LEU A 134 -6.87 -20.14 5.69
C LEU A 134 -8.34 -20.58 5.79
N GLY A 135 -9.25 -19.84 5.16
CA GLY A 135 -10.66 -20.19 5.04
C GLY A 135 -11.52 -19.76 6.23
N GLU A 136 -12.84 -19.88 6.05
CA GLU A 136 -13.85 -19.36 6.96
C GLU A 136 -13.81 -20.04 8.34
N ASP A 137 -13.64 -21.37 8.39
CA ASP A 137 -13.61 -22.10 9.66
C ASP A 137 -12.42 -21.70 10.54
N PHE A 138 -11.25 -21.48 9.94
CA PHE A 138 -10.07 -21.00 10.67
C PHE A 138 -10.28 -19.55 11.12
N THR A 139 -10.83 -18.70 10.25
CA THR A 139 -11.15 -17.31 10.55
C THR A 139 -12.10 -17.18 11.74
N ALA A 140 -13.17 -18.00 11.77
CA ALA A 140 -14.12 -18.06 12.87
C ALA A 140 -13.46 -18.55 14.18
N PHE A 141 -12.64 -19.59 14.10
CA PHE A 141 -11.86 -20.08 15.24
C PHE A 141 -10.92 -19.00 15.80
N LEU A 142 -10.14 -18.34 14.94
CA LEU A 142 -9.20 -17.31 15.35
C LEU A 142 -9.93 -16.14 16.02
N ARG A 143 -11.03 -15.68 15.40
CA ARG A 143 -11.89 -14.63 15.94
C ARG A 143 -12.42 -14.96 17.34
N ALA A 144 -12.96 -16.17 17.52
CA ALA A 144 -13.49 -16.62 18.80
C ALA A 144 -12.38 -16.71 19.86
N THR A 145 -11.21 -17.22 19.46
CA THR A 145 -10.03 -17.36 20.33
C THR A 145 -9.52 -16.01 20.82
N ILE A 146 -9.39 -15.02 19.92
CA ILE A 146 -8.96 -13.66 20.27
C ILE A 146 -9.88 -13.06 21.34
N GLN A 147 -11.20 -13.18 21.17
CA GLN A 147 -12.17 -12.61 22.12
C GLN A 147 -12.23 -13.37 23.44
N LYS A 148 -12.14 -14.70 23.41
CA LYS A 148 -12.13 -15.54 24.62
C LYS A 148 -10.93 -15.24 25.50
N ILE A 149 -9.74 -15.15 24.90
CA ILE A 149 -8.48 -14.96 25.61
C ILE A 149 -8.24 -13.48 25.95
N ARG A 150 -8.82 -12.57 25.17
CA ARG A 150 -8.54 -11.13 25.17
C ARG A 150 -7.06 -10.91 24.83
N ILE A 151 -6.70 -11.17 23.58
CA ILE A 151 -5.37 -10.80 23.07
C ILE A 151 -5.50 -9.51 22.26
N GLY A 152 -4.53 -8.62 22.42
CA GLY A 152 -4.44 -7.44 21.57
C GLY A 152 -3.88 -7.80 20.19
N VAL A 153 -4.52 -7.26 19.14
CA VAL A 153 -4.19 -7.53 17.76
C VAL A 153 -4.20 -6.23 16.96
N VAL A 154 -3.14 -5.98 16.21
CA VAL A 154 -3.04 -4.87 15.26
C VAL A 154 -2.76 -5.44 13.88
N VAL A 155 -3.63 -5.15 12.92
CA VAL A 155 -3.55 -5.78 11.59
C VAL A 155 -3.55 -4.74 10.47
N THR A 156 -3.06 -5.11 9.29
CA THR A 156 -3.23 -4.33 8.06
C THR A 156 -4.09 -5.08 7.04
N VAL A 157 -4.83 -4.34 6.21
CA VAL A 157 -5.62 -4.87 5.09
C VAL A 157 -5.62 -3.89 3.92
N THR A 158 -5.88 -4.37 2.70
CA THR A 158 -5.96 -3.51 1.51
C THR A 158 -7.42 -3.23 1.15
N THR A 159 -7.86 -1.97 1.25
CA THR A 159 -9.30 -1.62 1.19
C THR A 159 -10.01 -1.97 -0.12
N GLN A 160 -9.28 -2.06 -1.23
CA GLN A 160 -9.85 -2.37 -2.54
C GLN A 160 -9.79 -3.87 -2.90
N SER A 161 -9.16 -4.69 -2.06
CA SER A 161 -8.99 -6.13 -2.31
C SER A 161 -10.32 -6.87 -2.18
N ASP A 162 -10.48 -7.95 -2.94
CA ASP A 162 -11.67 -8.81 -2.82
C ASP A 162 -11.63 -9.64 -1.53
N GLU A 163 -10.42 -9.95 -1.06
CA GLU A 163 -10.14 -10.58 0.22
C GLU A 163 -10.67 -9.73 1.37
N PHE A 164 -10.45 -8.40 1.35
CA PHE A 164 -10.99 -7.48 2.36
C PHE A 164 -12.51 -7.47 2.35
N LYS A 165 -13.13 -7.43 1.15
CA LYS A 165 -14.59 -7.50 0.99
C LYS A 165 -15.14 -8.78 1.61
N LYS A 166 -14.52 -9.91 1.32
CA LYS A 166 -14.95 -11.24 1.74
C LYS A 166 -14.74 -11.49 3.24
N THR A 167 -13.60 -11.08 3.79
CA THR A 167 -13.13 -11.53 5.12
C THR A 167 -13.33 -10.50 6.24
N ILE A 168 -13.49 -9.21 5.94
CA ILE A 168 -13.55 -8.14 6.95
C ILE A 168 -14.85 -7.34 6.92
N ILE A 169 -15.31 -6.87 5.75
CA ILE A 169 -16.46 -5.94 5.69
C ILE A 169 -17.80 -6.62 5.35
N ASN A 170 -17.79 -7.88 4.92
CA ASN A 170 -19.01 -8.65 4.75
C ASN A 170 -19.67 -8.90 6.11
N TYR A 171 -20.97 -8.62 6.23
CA TYR A 171 -21.75 -8.83 7.46
C TYR A 171 -21.66 -10.26 8.00
N LYS A 172 -21.50 -11.26 7.12
CA LYS A 172 -21.36 -12.66 7.51
C LYS A 172 -19.94 -13.05 7.91
N ALA A 173 -18.94 -12.21 7.64
CA ALA A 173 -17.56 -12.54 7.94
C ALA A 173 -17.29 -12.47 9.45
N PRO A 174 -16.48 -13.39 10.01
CA PRO A 174 -16.25 -13.43 11.46
C PRO A 174 -15.65 -12.14 12.05
N PHE A 175 -14.85 -11.40 11.26
CA PHE A 175 -14.22 -10.15 11.69
C PHE A 175 -15.02 -8.88 11.38
N TYR A 176 -16.29 -9.01 10.95
CA TYR A 176 -17.16 -7.86 10.71
C TYR A 176 -17.26 -6.95 11.94
N ARG A 177 -16.88 -5.68 11.77
CA ARG A 177 -16.84 -4.65 12.83
C ARG A 177 -16.07 -5.06 14.09
N PHE A 178 -15.10 -5.97 13.98
CA PHE A 178 -14.34 -6.45 15.13
C PHE A 178 -13.26 -5.46 15.61
N PHE A 179 -12.63 -4.77 14.68
CA PHE A 179 -11.51 -3.87 14.96
C PHE A 179 -11.94 -2.40 14.97
N MET A 180 -11.18 -1.57 15.66
CA MET A 180 -11.18 -0.12 15.49
C MET A 180 -10.43 0.22 14.18
N PRO A 181 -11.11 0.72 13.14
CA PRO A 181 -10.47 0.98 11.86
C PRO A 181 -9.69 2.30 11.89
N ILE A 182 -8.50 2.30 11.29
CA ILE A 182 -7.73 3.49 10.96
C ILE A 182 -7.47 3.49 9.47
N LYS A 183 -8.01 4.48 8.77
CA LYS A 183 -7.78 4.67 7.33
C LYS A 183 -6.45 5.40 7.13
N ILE A 184 -5.56 4.80 6.32
CA ILE A 184 -4.31 5.40 5.89
C ILE A 184 -4.55 6.07 4.55
N GLU A 185 -4.66 7.39 4.59
CA GLU A 185 -4.90 8.25 3.43
C GLU A 185 -4.17 9.60 3.55
N TYR A 186 -3.92 10.23 2.41
CA TYR A 186 -3.12 11.45 2.30
C TYR A 186 -3.89 12.55 1.56
N GLY A 187 -4.11 13.68 2.24
CA GLY A 187 -4.80 14.85 1.69
C GLY A 187 -3.91 16.08 1.59
N LEU A 188 -4.50 17.21 1.17
CA LEU A 188 -3.79 18.47 0.94
C LEU A 188 -2.96 18.95 2.15
N GLU A 189 -3.50 18.83 3.36
CA GLU A 189 -2.81 19.23 4.59
C GLU A 189 -1.62 18.33 4.94
N ASP A 190 -1.60 17.09 4.47
CA ASP A 190 -0.46 16.19 4.62
C ASP A 190 0.65 16.54 3.64
N ILE A 191 0.30 16.79 2.38
CA ILE A 191 1.24 17.24 1.36
C ILE A 191 1.87 18.57 1.79
N LYS A 192 1.07 19.51 2.29
CA LYS A 192 1.54 20.77 2.86
C LYS A 192 2.56 20.53 3.98
N PHE A 193 2.22 19.67 4.94
CA PHE A 193 3.09 19.34 6.06
C PHE A 193 4.43 18.72 5.63
N LEU A 194 4.43 17.78 4.67
CA LEU A 194 5.65 17.16 4.16
C LEU A 194 6.54 18.16 3.39
N MET A 195 5.93 19.08 2.65
CA MET A 195 6.64 20.12 1.92
C MET A 195 7.28 21.16 2.84
N GLU A 196 6.56 21.60 3.87
CA GLU A 196 7.10 22.48 4.91
C GLU A 196 8.32 21.83 5.60
N LYS A 197 8.23 20.52 5.90
CA LYS A 197 9.37 19.74 6.42
C LYS A 197 10.57 19.67 5.46
N SER A 198 10.31 19.78 4.16
CA SER A 198 11.32 19.76 3.11
C SER A 198 11.83 21.16 2.72
N GLY A 199 11.38 22.23 3.39
CA GLY A 199 11.74 23.61 3.07
C GLY A 199 11.16 24.12 1.74
N LYS A 200 10.04 23.53 1.29
CA LYS A 200 9.38 23.85 0.03
C LYS A 200 8.01 24.45 0.28
N ASN A 201 7.58 25.37 -0.58
CA ASN A 201 6.29 26.04 -0.47
C ASN A 201 5.49 25.90 -1.76
N LEU A 202 4.36 25.20 -1.70
CA LEU A 202 3.46 24.96 -2.84
C LEU A 202 2.29 25.93 -2.84
N THR A 203 1.84 26.26 -4.04
CA THR A 203 0.48 26.78 -4.20
C THR A 203 -0.54 25.68 -3.89
N GLU A 204 -1.77 26.06 -3.55
CA GLU A 204 -2.85 25.10 -3.32
C GLU A 204 -3.09 24.20 -4.55
N LYS A 205 -3.05 24.80 -5.75
CA LYS A 205 -3.17 24.11 -7.03
C LYS A 205 -2.12 23.01 -7.24
N ASP A 206 -0.88 23.26 -6.82
CA ASP A 206 0.18 22.24 -6.96
C ASP A 206 -0.03 21.08 -5.97
N ARG A 207 -0.56 21.37 -4.77
CA ARG A 207 -0.91 20.32 -3.80
C ARG A 207 -2.04 19.45 -4.31
N GLU A 208 -3.08 20.04 -4.90
CA GLU A 208 -4.18 19.32 -5.56
C GLU A 208 -3.62 18.41 -6.65
N LYS A 209 -2.75 18.92 -7.50
CA LYS A 209 -2.14 18.12 -8.57
C LYS A 209 -1.30 16.96 -8.03
N ILE A 210 -0.58 17.12 -6.92
CA ILE A 210 0.14 16.00 -6.29
C ILE A 210 -0.85 14.95 -5.79
N VAL A 211 -1.89 15.34 -5.04
CA VAL A 211 -2.91 14.42 -4.52
C VAL A 211 -3.59 13.66 -5.66
N ASP A 212 -3.96 14.34 -6.74
CA ASP A 212 -4.61 13.75 -7.91
C ASP A 212 -3.73 12.72 -8.62
N LEU A 213 -2.41 12.98 -8.71
CA LEU A 213 -1.46 12.10 -9.38
C LEU A 213 -1.06 10.91 -8.50
N SER A 214 -0.87 11.13 -7.20
CA SER A 214 -0.38 10.10 -6.30
C SER A 214 -1.48 9.22 -5.72
N GLY A 215 -2.70 9.75 -5.60
CA GLY A 215 -3.67 9.25 -4.64
C GLY A 215 -3.01 9.06 -3.27
N ASP A 216 -3.25 7.91 -2.67
CA ASP A 216 -2.65 7.55 -1.37
C ASP A 216 -1.26 6.90 -1.47
N ASN A 217 -0.59 6.89 -2.64
CA ASN A 217 0.73 6.27 -2.78
C ASN A 217 1.83 7.18 -2.20
N ILE A 218 2.36 6.81 -1.03
CA ILE A 218 3.34 7.64 -0.31
C ILE A 218 4.68 7.75 -1.05
N GLU A 219 5.09 6.73 -1.80
CA GLU A 219 6.36 6.74 -2.53
C GLU A 219 6.29 7.71 -3.72
N ILE A 220 5.14 7.78 -4.40
CA ILE A 220 4.89 8.80 -5.44
C ILE A 220 4.86 10.20 -4.81
N ILE A 221 4.16 10.38 -3.68
CA ILE A 221 4.11 11.66 -2.97
C ILE A 221 5.54 12.14 -2.67
N GLU A 222 6.36 11.28 -2.05
CA GLU A 222 7.75 11.58 -1.72
C GLU A 222 8.58 11.92 -2.96
N MET A 223 8.40 11.17 -4.06
CA MET A 223 9.10 11.40 -5.32
C MET A 223 8.76 12.77 -5.92
N LEU A 224 7.46 13.12 -5.99
CA LEU A 224 7.01 14.42 -6.52
C LEU A 224 7.48 15.58 -5.64
N ILE A 225 7.34 15.44 -4.32
CA ILE A 225 7.83 16.42 -3.34
C ILE A 225 9.33 16.62 -3.48
N LYS A 226 10.13 15.56 -3.55
CA LYS A 226 11.60 15.63 -3.66
C LYS A 226 12.05 16.35 -4.92
N ASN A 227 11.36 16.14 -6.05
CA ASN A 227 11.70 16.76 -7.33
C ASN A 227 11.10 18.16 -7.54
N TYR A 228 10.27 18.67 -6.62
CA TYR A 228 9.74 20.02 -6.71
C TYR A 228 10.83 21.09 -6.53
N GLU A 229 10.96 22.01 -7.48
CA GLU A 229 11.88 23.15 -7.39
C GLU A 229 11.14 24.45 -7.09
N ASN A 230 11.55 25.13 -6.03
CA ASN A 230 10.94 26.38 -5.58
C ASN A 230 11.06 27.54 -6.59
N LEU A 231 12.02 27.45 -7.52
CA LEU A 231 12.40 28.57 -8.41
C LEU A 231 11.39 28.82 -9.53
N ASP A 232 10.74 27.77 -10.06
CA ASP A 232 9.84 27.90 -11.22
C ASP A 232 8.35 27.78 -10.87
N LYS A 233 8.01 27.36 -9.63
CA LYS A 233 6.64 27.00 -9.22
C LYS A 233 5.90 26.15 -10.26
N ASP A 234 6.64 25.27 -10.94
CA ASP A 234 6.14 24.48 -12.06
C ASP A 234 6.10 23.00 -11.64
N ILE A 235 4.92 22.58 -11.16
CA ILE A 235 4.68 21.18 -10.81
C ILE A 235 4.84 20.25 -12.03
N SER A 236 4.56 20.73 -13.25
CA SER A 236 4.72 19.94 -14.47
C SER A 236 6.18 19.61 -14.75
N ARG A 237 7.12 20.56 -14.58
CA ARG A 237 8.56 20.25 -14.64
C ARG A 237 8.97 19.22 -13.58
N SER A 238 8.40 19.33 -12.39
CA SER A 238 8.71 18.43 -11.27
C SER A 238 8.22 17.00 -11.54
N ILE A 239 7.03 16.87 -12.13
CA ILE A 239 6.45 15.61 -12.61
C ILE A 239 7.32 15.01 -13.71
N ASN A 240 7.69 15.80 -14.73
CA ASN A 240 8.55 15.33 -15.82
C ASN A 240 9.87 14.78 -15.29
N ARG A 241 10.57 15.55 -14.45
CA ARG A 241 11.84 15.11 -13.86
C ARG A 241 11.69 13.88 -12.98
N ALA A 242 10.59 13.76 -12.24
CA ALA A 242 10.33 12.59 -11.42
C ALA A 242 10.18 11.33 -12.29
N ILE A 243 9.46 11.44 -13.41
CA ILE A 243 9.27 10.36 -14.39
C ILE A 243 10.58 10.03 -15.11
N GLU A 244 11.32 11.04 -15.59
CA GLU A 244 12.60 10.87 -16.31
C GLU A 244 13.71 10.30 -15.43
N LYS A 245 13.83 10.74 -14.17
CA LYS A 245 14.90 10.29 -13.27
C LYS A 245 14.62 8.91 -12.66
N GLN A 246 13.36 8.51 -12.57
CA GLN A 246 12.95 7.26 -11.90
C GLN A 246 11.87 6.48 -12.68
N PRO A 247 12.11 6.16 -13.97
CA PRO A 247 11.09 5.55 -14.82
C PRO A 247 10.64 4.18 -14.31
N SER A 248 11.57 3.37 -13.79
CA SER A 248 11.25 2.03 -13.25
C SER A 248 10.34 2.07 -12.02
N VAL A 249 10.52 3.07 -11.15
CA VAL A 249 9.68 3.29 -9.95
C VAL A 249 8.27 3.69 -10.38
N VAL A 250 8.17 4.62 -11.32
CA VAL A 250 6.90 5.07 -11.89
C VAL A 250 6.17 3.93 -12.59
N GLU A 251 6.84 3.15 -13.43
CA GLU A 251 6.24 2.01 -14.13
C GLU A 251 5.78 0.90 -13.17
N MET A 252 6.54 0.64 -12.10
CA MET A 252 6.15 -0.29 -11.04
C MET A 252 4.84 0.16 -10.38
N PHE A 253 4.67 1.45 -10.11
CA PHE A 253 3.46 1.99 -9.48
C PHE A 253 2.27 2.18 -10.41
N MET A 254 2.51 2.36 -11.70
CA MET A 254 1.46 2.31 -12.72
C MET A 254 0.93 0.88 -12.93
N LEU A 255 1.61 -0.14 -12.39
CA LEU A 255 1.32 -1.57 -12.58
C LEU A 255 1.36 -2.01 -14.06
N ILE A 256 2.07 -1.26 -14.92
CA ILE A 256 2.11 -1.51 -16.36
C ILE A 256 3.19 -2.51 -16.79
N ASN A 257 4.14 -2.83 -15.91
CA ASN A 257 5.28 -3.69 -16.23
C ASN A 257 4.90 -5.13 -16.60
N ASN A 258 3.86 -5.67 -15.96
CA ASN A 258 3.38 -7.04 -16.17
C ASN A 258 2.20 -7.12 -17.16
N LEU A 259 2.01 -6.10 -17.99
CA LEU A 259 0.99 -6.11 -19.04
C LEU A 259 1.48 -6.83 -20.28
N THR A 260 0.59 -7.58 -20.92
CA THR A 260 0.86 -8.14 -22.25
C THR A 260 1.05 -7.02 -23.27
N LYS A 261 1.71 -7.29 -24.40
CA LYS A 261 1.89 -6.30 -25.48
C LYS A 261 0.56 -5.69 -25.93
N GLN A 262 -0.49 -6.49 -26.04
CA GLN A 262 -1.82 -6.01 -26.39
C GLN A 262 -2.43 -5.12 -25.29
N GLN A 263 -2.25 -5.47 -24.01
CA GLN A 263 -2.71 -4.65 -22.90
C GLN A 263 -1.98 -3.30 -22.85
N LYS A 264 -0.66 -3.28 -23.09
CA LYS A 264 0.12 -2.05 -23.20
C LYS A 264 -0.40 -1.17 -24.33
N GLY A 265 -0.60 -1.74 -25.53
CA GLY A 265 -1.17 -1.02 -26.66
C GLY A 265 -2.55 -0.43 -26.38
N ILE A 266 -3.44 -1.17 -25.69
CA ILE A 266 -4.75 -0.65 -25.27
C ILE A 266 -4.62 0.50 -24.27
N VAL A 267 -3.70 0.41 -23.32
CA VAL A 267 -3.43 1.50 -22.36
C VAL A 267 -2.89 2.74 -23.07
N GLU A 268 -1.91 2.60 -23.96
CA GLU A 268 -1.34 3.68 -24.76
C GLU A 268 -2.41 4.35 -25.65
N THR A 269 -3.22 3.56 -26.35
CA THR A 269 -4.33 4.10 -27.16
C THR A 269 -5.37 4.82 -26.30
N LEU A 270 -5.72 4.26 -25.15
CA LEU A 270 -6.63 4.92 -24.22
C LEU A 270 -6.06 6.26 -23.71
N CYS A 271 -4.76 6.31 -23.39
CA CYS A 271 -4.09 7.54 -23.02
C CYS A 271 -4.20 8.58 -24.13
N LYS A 272 -3.84 8.23 -25.37
CA LYS A 272 -3.91 9.14 -26.53
C LYS A 272 -5.32 9.70 -26.72
N ILE A 273 -6.33 8.82 -26.72
CA ILE A 273 -7.73 9.24 -26.83
C ILE A 273 -8.12 10.20 -25.69
N ILE A 274 -7.76 9.89 -24.44
CA ILE A 274 -8.10 10.75 -23.29
C ILE A 274 -7.38 12.09 -23.37
N ILE A 275 -6.09 12.10 -23.74
CA ILE A 275 -5.28 13.33 -23.88
C ILE A 275 -5.84 14.22 -24.98
N GLU A 276 -6.21 13.65 -26.13
CA GLU A 276 -6.82 14.36 -27.26
C GLU A 276 -8.23 14.87 -26.91
N LYS A 277 -9.02 14.07 -26.18
CA LYS A 277 -10.38 14.42 -25.75
C LYS A 277 -10.42 15.27 -24.47
N GLU A 278 -9.28 15.53 -23.81
CA GLU A 278 -9.22 16.16 -22.50
C GLU A 278 -9.84 17.58 -22.49
N TYR A 279 -9.94 18.21 -23.66
CA TYR A 279 -10.72 19.45 -23.87
C TYR A 279 -12.19 19.33 -23.44
N ASN A 280 -12.76 18.11 -23.38
CA ASN A 280 -14.17 17.84 -23.05
C ASN A 280 -14.39 17.03 -21.76
N LYS A 281 -13.34 16.65 -21.02
CA LYS A 281 -13.41 15.77 -19.82
C LYS A 281 -14.14 14.42 -20.02
N GLU A 282 -14.38 14.01 -21.26
CA GLU A 282 -15.06 12.75 -21.56
C GLU A 282 -14.04 11.61 -21.63
N GLY A 283 -14.16 10.61 -20.75
CA GLY A 283 -13.39 9.37 -20.87
C GLY A 283 -13.64 8.64 -22.20
N ALA A 284 -12.89 7.59 -22.50
CA ALA A 284 -13.03 6.87 -23.77
C ALA A 284 -14.04 5.72 -23.68
N SER A 285 -14.69 5.37 -24.79
CA SER A 285 -15.50 4.16 -24.89
C SER A 285 -14.70 2.98 -25.45
N ILE A 286 -15.19 1.76 -25.24
CA ILE A 286 -14.63 0.54 -25.88
C ILE A 286 -14.62 0.69 -27.41
N LYS A 287 -15.64 1.34 -27.98
CA LYS A 287 -15.73 1.56 -29.43
C LYS A 287 -14.63 2.50 -29.95
N ASP A 288 -14.27 3.53 -29.17
CA ASP A 288 -13.17 4.43 -29.53
C ASP A 288 -11.86 3.66 -29.59
N ILE A 289 -11.55 2.87 -28.55
CA ILE A 289 -10.33 2.06 -28.51
C ILE A 289 -10.33 1.02 -29.64
N ALA A 290 -11.44 0.34 -29.89
CA ALA A 290 -11.56 -0.66 -30.95
C ALA A 290 -11.30 -0.04 -32.34
N LYS A 291 -11.81 1.18 -32.58
CA LYS A 291 -11.57 1.91 -33.82
C LYS A 291 -10.09 2.27 -34.01
N GLU A 292 -9.44 2.81 -32.99
CA GLU A 292 -8.03 3.23 -33.08
C GLU A 292 -7.04 2.05 -33.12
N THR A 293 -7.37 0.94 -32.45
CA THR A 293 -6.53 -0.27 -32.43
C THR A 293 -6.81 -1.25 -33.56
N LEU A 294 -7.91 -1.04 -34.32
CA LEU A 294 -8.45 -1.99 -35.30
C LEU A 294 -8.73 -3.39 -34.72
N LEU A 295 -8.93 -3.50 -33.41
CA LEU A 295 -9.27 -4.74 -32.73
C LEU A 295 -10.79 -4.95 -32.67
N ASP A 296 -11.21 -6.22 -32.64
CA ASP A 296 -12.61 -6.55 -32.39
C ASP A 296 -13.08 -5.99 -31.03
N PRO A 297 -14.27 -5.33 -30.94
CA PRO A 297 -14.76 -4.76 -29.70
C PRO A 297 -14.87 -5.74 -28.52
N GLN A 298 -15.11 -7.03 -28.77
CA GLN A 298 -15.12 -8.07 -27.72
C GLN A 298 -13.72 -8.38 -27.20
N VAL A 299 -12.71 -8.35 -28.07
CA VAL A 299 -11.31 -8.48 -27.66
C VAL A 299 -10.92 -7.30 -26.78
N VAL A 300 -11.24 -6.07 -27.19
CA VAL A 300 -10.99 -4.87 -26.38
C VAL A 300 -11.72 -4.96 -25.04
N ARG A 301 -13.00 -5.34 -25.03
CA ARG A 301 -13.79 -5.52 -23.80
C ARG A 301 -13.14 -6.51 -22.84
N THR A 302 -12.64 -7.63 -23.37
CA THR A 302 -11.98 -8.67 -22.58
C THR A 302 -10.70 -8.13 -21.93
N GLN A 303 -9.86 -7.41 -22.68
CA GLN A 303 -8.63 -6.84 -22.12
C GLN A 303 -8.92 -5.70 -21.14
N VAL A 304 -9.90 -4.85 -21.42
CA VAL A 304 -10.35 -3.80 -20.49
C VAL A 304 -10.84 -4.39 -19.17
N ASN A 305 -11.59 -5.50 -19.20
CA ASN A 305 -12.02 -6.18 -17.97
C ASN A 305 -10.81 -6.69 -17.15
N ARG A 306 -9.81 -7.29 -17.82
CA ARG A 306 -8.57 -7.72 -17.15
C ARG A 306 -7.76 -6.56 -16.58
N LEU A 307 -7.73 -5.43 -17.28
CA LEU A 307 -7.07 -4.20 -16.80
C LEU A 307 -7.83 -3.57 -15.63
N LYS A 308 -9.16 -3.68 -15.61
CA LYS A 308 -10.00 -3.27 -14.49
C LYS A 308 -9.79 -4.14 -13.26
N GLU A 309 -9.66 -5.46 -13.42
CA GLU A 309 -9.31 -6.39 -12.33
C GLU A 309 -7.95 -6.04 -11.70
N LYS A 310 -7.01 -5.56 -12.51
CA LYS A 310 -5.71 -5.03 -12.06
C LYS A 310 -5.76 -3.59 -11.53
N ASN A 311 -6.95 -2.96 -11.49
CA ASN A 311 -7.16 -1.57 -11.08
C ASN A 311 -6.37 -0.53 -11.90
N ILE A 312 -6.06 -0.85 -13.16
CA ILE A 312 -5.36 0.06 -14.09
C ILE A 312 -6.36 0.93 -14.85
N ILE A 313 -7.57 0.43 -15.10
CA ILE A 313 -8.65 1.16 -15.77
C ILE A 313 -9.90 1.12 -14.89
N GLU A 314 -10.56 2.28 -14.75
CA GLU A 314 -11.86 2.42 -14.13
C GLU A 314 -12.94 2.65 -15.19
N LYS A 315 -14.16 2.14 -14.95
CA LYS A 315 -15.32 2.37 -15.83
C LYS A 315 -16.40 3.16 -15.09
N LYS A 316 -16.74 4.36 -15.55
CA LYS A 316 -17.86 5.19 -15.07
C LYS A 316 -18.81 5.48 -16.22
N GLU A 317 -20.10 5.18 -16.06
CA GLU A 317 -21.15 5.52 -17.05
C GLU A 317 -20.80 5.15 -18.51
N ASN A 318 -20.23 3.95 -18.71
CA ASN A 318 -19.73 3.44 -20.00
C ASN A 318 -18.50 4.14 -20.60
N ARG A 319 -17.89 5.07 -19.90
CA ARG A 319 -16.57 5.64 -20.23
C ARG A 319 -15.48 5.02 -19.37
N LEU A 320 -14.29 4.97 -19.93
CA LEU A 320 -13.07 4.40 -19.37
C LEU A 320 -12.13 5.53 -18.97
N PHE A 321 -11.54 5.39 -17.79
CA PHE A 321 -10.65 6.37 -17.16
C PHE A 321 -9.45 5.66 -16.53
N PHE A 322 -8.40 6.41 -16.23
CA PHE A 322 -7.30 5.93 -15.40
C PHE A 322 -7.51 6.40 -13.95
N PRO A 323 -7.55 5.49 -12.96
CA PRO A 323 -7.58 5.86 -11.55
C PRO A 323 -6.23 6.46 -11.10
N ASN A 324 -5.12 6.09 -11.75
CA ASN A 324 -3.81 6.70 -11.54
C ASN A 324 -3.47 7.63 -12.71
N LEU A 325 -3.57 8.93 -12.47
CA LEU A 325 -3.35 9.95 -13.50
C LEU A 325 -1.88 10.09 -13.93
N LEU A 326 -0.91 9.52 -13.20
CA LEU A 326 0.48 9.49 -13.68
C LEU A 326 0.62 8.78 -15.02
N ILE A 327 -0.22 7.76 -15.29
CA ILE A 327 -0.22 7.03 -16.58
C ILE A 327 -0.39 8.02 -17.74
N LEU A 328 -1.28 9.00 -17.59
CA LEU A 328 -1.51 10.04 -18.60
C LEU A 328 -0.32 11.00 -18.70
N GLU A 329 0.26 11.45 -17.59
CA GLU A 329 1.41 12.35 -17.61
C GLU A 329 2.64 11.71 -18.27
N ASN A 330 2.87 10.43 -18.02
CA ASN A 330 3.95 9.67 -18.66
C ASN A 330 3.75 9.59 -20.18
N GLU A 331 2.52 9.33 -20.65
CA GLU A 331 2.24 9.31 -22.08
C GLU A 331 2.37 10.71 -22.70
N ARG A 332 1.96 11.78 -21.99
CA ARG A 332 2.17 13.17 -22.46
C ARG A 332 3.63 13.50 -22.69
N ILE A 333 4.52 13.03 -21.81
CA ILE A 333 5.97 13.24 -21.94
C ILE A 333 6.49 12.52 -23.18
N LYS A 334 6.14 11.24 -23.37
CA LYS A 334 6.52 10.47 -24.55
C LYS A 334 6.06 11.12 -25.86
N LEU A 335 4.80 11.57 -25.91
CA LEU A 335 4.25 12.27 -27.08
C LEU A 335 5.00 13.56 -27.37
N LYS A 336 5.36 14.35 -26.35
CA LYS A 336 6.17 15.57 -26.52
C LYS A 336 7.54 15.26 -27.12
N GLU A 337 8.20 14.19 -26.66
CA GLU A 337 9.49 13.75 -27.21
C GLU A 337 9.32 13.33 -28.67
N GLU A 338 8.34 12.50 -29.01
CA GLU A 338 8.07 12.06 -30.39
C GLU A 338 7.81 13.23 -31.36
N HIS A 339 7.12 14.28 -30.89
CA HIS A 339 6.87 15.50 -31.67
C HIS A 339 8.09 16.42 -31.80
N THR A 340 9.10 16.29 -30.92
CA THR A 340 10.35 17.08 -31.00
C THR A 340 11.34 16.46 -31.98
N TYR A 341 11.21 15.16 -32.28
CA TYR A 341 12.04 14.40 -33.23
C TYR A 341 11.44 14.28 -34.63
N ARG A 342 10.27 14.88 -34.89
CA ARG A 342 9.67 15.04 -36.23
C ARG A 342 9.83 16.47 -36.69
#